data_AF-C6Q0L6-F1
#
_entry.id   AF-C6Q0L6-F1
#
_cell.length_a   1.000
_cell.length_b   1.000
_cell.length_c   1.000
_cell.angle_alpha   90.00
_cell.angle_beta   90.00
_cell.angle_gamma   90.00
#
_symmetry.space_group_name_H-M   'P 1'
#
loop_
_entity.id
_entity.type
_entity.pdbx_description
1 polymer ?
#
loop_
_entity_poly.entity_id
_entity_poly.type
_entity_poly.pdbx_seq_one_letter_code
_entity_poly.pdbx_strand_id
1 'polypeptide(L)'
;MGKILFALVNKETASIASQSIKEMNLNIPIKLINSSKEAESFVKENPNVDVFISRGETARQIERFSGKPVVSITCSVNDILDALQKVVIIGIEKVAVIGSPSLIGEGIYDYTFGNTLIHMHSYEAKDLELVISQLKKQGFTSFVSASFDLKLADKYEVKVQKLDINTSSIKRAIDEALKIVQAQDNEYLREKEWKDAVQLQASKLYESIEQSASTIEELASSSEELAATSQETANVVTKVFEEVNNTSEILNIIQQVAKKTNILGLNAAIEASRAGEFGRGFSVVASEVRKLAKESNTSAERINDMLKHFQSSVEAVSSNIEQSNIITQEQAKANQNIALMIDKLRDVGYGLLTLVDKN
;
A
#
# COMPACT_ATOMS: atom_id res chain seq x y z
N MET A 1 -5.65 18.38 -20.01
CA MET A 1 -5.36 18.15 -21.43
C MET A 1 -3.99 18.72 -21.71
N GLY A 2 -3.01 17.84 -21.69
CA GLY A 2 -1.62 18.15 -22.03
C GLY A 2 -1.49 18.87 -23.38
N LYS A 3 -0.45 19.68 -23.47
CA LYS A 3 -0.16 20.58 -24.60
C LYS A 3 0.60 19.81 -25.67
N ILE A 4 -0.03 19.68 -26.84
CA ILE A 4 0.60 19.14 -28.03
C ILE A 4 1.16 20.30 -28.87
N LEU A 5 2.36 20.14 -29.44
CA LEU A 5 2.94 21.13 -30.36
C LEU A 5 3.51 20.45 -31.60
N PHE A 6 3.08 20.92 -32.77
CA PHE A 6 3.73 20.56 -34.03
C PHE A 6 5.02 21.36 -34.22
N ALA A 7 6.07 20.65 -34.60
CA ALA A 7 7.39 21.17 -34.89
C ALA A 7 7.80 20.72 -36.30
N LEU A 8 7.55 21.55 -37.30
CA LEU A 8 7.66 21.17 -38.71
C LEU A 8 8.65 22.07 -39.44
N VAL A 9 9.44 21.51 -40.37
CA VAL A 9 10.36 22.29 -41.20
C VAL A 9 9.71 22.66 -42.55
N ASN A 10 8.86 21.78 -43.08
CA ASN A 10 8.22 21.96 -44.39
C ASN A 10 6.86 22.68 -44.25
N LYS A 11 6.70 23.81 -44.97
CA LYS A 11 5.45 24.59 -45.05
C LYS A 11 4.27 23.80 -45.61
N GLU A 12 4.51 22.91 -46.57
CA GLU A 12 3.48 22.05 -47.16
C GLU A 12 2.91 21.08 -46.11
N THR A 13 3.79 20.39 -45.38
CA THR A 13 3.38 19.52 -44.26
C THR A 13 2.67 20.32 -43.16
N ALA A 14 3.09 21.56 -42.88
CA ALA A 14 2.41 22.43 -41.94
C ALA A 14 1.00 22.86 -42.41
N SER A 15 0.81 23.08 -43.71
CA SER A 15 -0.51 23.35 -44.29
C SER A 15 -1.45 22.15 -44.16
N ILE A 16 -0.97 20.95 -44.48
CA ILE A 16 -1.75 19.71 -44.34
C ILE A 16 -2.06 19.45 -42.86
N ALA A 17 -1.13 19.74 -41.94
CA ALA A 17 -1.36 19.65 -40.51
C ALA A 17 -2.44 20.63 -40.05
N SER A 18 -2.37 21.88 -40.50
CA SER A 18 -3.37 22.91 -40.17
C SER A 18 -4.76 22.51 -40.65
N GLN A 19 -4.87 21.98 -41.88
CA GLN A 19 -6.12 21.45 -42.41
C GLN A 19 -6.62 20.26 -41.59
N SER A 20 -5.75 19.30 -41.27
CA SER A 20 -6.11 18.11 -40.48
C SER A 20 -6.62 18.49 -39.10
N ILE A 21 -5.95 19.42 -38.41
CA ILE A 21 -6.34 19.95 -37.10
C ILE A 21 -7.72 20.60 -37.18
N LYS A 22 -7.97 21.40 -38.23
CA LYS A 22 -9.28 22.04 -38.46
C LYS A 22 -10.38 21.01 -38.74
N GLU A 23 -10.12 20.01 -39.57
CA GLU A 23 -11.07 18.92 -39.86
C GLU A 23 -11.40 18.09 -38.62
N MET A 24 -10.45 17.93 -37.70
CA MET A 24 -10.65 17.23 -36.43
C MET A 24 -11.25 18.13 -35.33
N ASN A 25 -11.54 19.40 -35.61
CA ASN A 25 -11.99 20.40 -34.63
C ASN A 25 -11.06 20.52 -33.39
N LEU A 26 -9.76 20.44 -33.61
CA LEU A 26 -8.74 20.53 -32.57
C LEU A 26 -8.07 21.91 -32.56
N ASN A 27 -7.47 22.29 -31.43
CA ASN A 27 -6.68 23.50 -31.30
C ASN A 27 -5.25 23.16 -30.91
N ILE A 28 -4.49 22.62 -31.88
CA ILE A 28 -3.08 22.26 -31.68
C ILE A 28 -2.21 23.28 -32.41
N PRO A 29 -1.30 23.99 -31.72
CA PRO A 29 -0.40 24.94 -32.36
C PRO A 29 0.59 24.25 -33.30
N ILE A 30 0.94 24.95 -34.38
CA ILE A 30 2.01 24.56 -35.30
C ILE A 30 3.08 25.64 -35.29
N LYS A 31 4.33 25.23 -35.06
CA LYS A 31 5.50 26.08 -35.24
C LYS A 31 6.39 25.54 -36.36
N LEU A 32 6.79 26.46 -37.23
CA LEU A 32 7.80 26.19 -38.25
C LEU A 32 9.19 26.38 -37.66
N ILE A 33 10.09 25.44 -37.95
CA ILE A 33 11.51 25.49 -37.58
C ILE A 33 12.31 25.62 -38.88
N ASN A 34 13.34 26.47 -38.93
CA ASN A 34 14.08 26.68 -40.18
C ASN A 34 14.93 25.46 -40.56
N SER A 35 15.44 24.74 -39.55
CA SER A 35 16.29 23.57 -39.74
C SER A 35 16.17 22.61 -38.56
N SER A 36 16.41 21.31 -38.79
CA SER A 36 16.51 20.33 -37.70
C SER A 36 17.59 20.67 -36.66
N LYS A 37 18.59 21.48 -37.02
CA LYS A 37 19.64 21.98 -36.11
C LYS A 37 19.13 22.94 -35.04
N GLU A 38 17.98 23.58 -35.23
CA GLU A 38 17.38 24.51 -34.26
C GLU A 38 16.50 23.80 -33.21
N ALA A 39 16.37 22.46 -33.29
CA ALA A 39 15.51 21.69 -32.41
C ALA A 39 15.81 21.89 -30.91
N GLU A 40 17.08 22.09 -30.53
CA GLU A 40 17.46 22.33 -29.13
C GLU A 40 16.91 23.67 -28.60
N SER A 41 17.10 24.76 -29.35
CA SER A 41 16.55 26.09 -28.98
C SER A 41 15.03 26.04 -28.95
N PHE A 42 14.44 25.38 -29.94
CA PHE A 42 13.00 25.20 -30.04
C PHE A 42 12.41 24.50 -28.82
N VAL A 43 13.02 23.41 -28.34
CA VAL A 43 12.58 22.70 -27.14
C VAL A 43 12.68 23.60 -25.91
N LYS A 44 13.79 24.34 -25.75
CA LYS A 44 14.00 25.26 -24.61
C LYS A 44 12.99 26.40 -24.58
N GLU A 45 12.57 26.90 -25.74
CA GLU A 45 11.54 27.94 -25.86
C GLU A 45 10.11 27.43 -25.60
N ASN A 46 9.91 26.11 -25.57
CA ASN A 46 8.60 25.48 -25.38
C ASN A 46 8.62 24.46 -24.23
N PRO A 47 9.01 24.86 -23.00
CA PRO A 47 9.20 23.94 -21.88
C PRO A 47 7.89 23.30 -21.39
N ASN A 48 6.75 23.93 -21.68
CA ASN A 48 5.44 23.51 -21.20
C ASN A 48 4.70 22.57 -22.16
N VAL A 49 5.33 22.11 -23.25
CA VAL A 49 4.73 21.15 -24.18
C VAL A 49 4.86 19.75 -23.61
N ASP A 50 3.82 18.94 -23.63
CA ASP A 50 3.82 17.58 -23.09
C ASP A 50 4.16 16.54 -24.17
N VAL A 51 3.68 16.77 -25.41
CA VAL A 51 3.96 15.89 -26.55
C VAL A 51 4.28 16.72 -27.79
N PHE A 52 5.37 16.38 -28.47
CA PHE A 52 5.70 17.00 -29.77
C PHE A 52 5.22 16.12 -30.92
N ILE A 53 4.80 16.74 -32.02
CA ILE A 53 4.57 16.05 -33.28
C ILE A 53 5.54 16.62 -34.32
N SER A 54 6.37 15.77 -34.91
CA SER A 54 7.37 16.21 -35.89
C SER A 54 7.64 15.12 -36.93
N ARG A 55 8.58 15.33 -37.85
CA ARG A 55 8.92 14.37 -38.90
C ARG A 55 10.42 14.18 -39.02
N GLY A 56 10.83 12.93 -39.26
CA GLY A 56 12.18 12.60 -39.71
C GLY A 56 13.26 13.09 -38.74
N GLU A 57 14.30 13.74 -39.28
CA GLU A 57 15.44 14.19 -38.47
C GLU A 57 15.04 15.21 -37.40
N THR A 58 14.09 16.09 -37.68
CA THR A 58 13.60 17.07 -36.68
C THR A 58 12.95 16.36 -35.48
N ALA A 59 12.19 15.28 -35.71
CA ALA A 59 11.60 14.50 -34.62
C ALA A 59 12.66 13.88 -33.72
N ARG A 60 13.68 13.25 -34.31
CA ARG A 60 14.80 12.64 -33.57
C ARG A 60 15.57 13.65 -32.74
N GLN A 61 15.83 14.83 -33.30
CA GLN A 61 16.54 15.89 -32.58
C GLN A 61 15.68 16.42 -31.41
N ILE A 62 14.38 16.64 -31.60
CA ILE A 62 13.48 17.05 -30.52
C ILE A 62 13.41 16.00 -29.43
N GLU A 63 13.31 14.71 -29.78
CA GLU A 63 13.28 13.61 -28.82
C GLU A 63 14.55 13.60 -27.96
N ARG A 64 15.72 13.73 -28.60
CA ARG A 64 17.02 13.79 -27.93
C ARG A 64 17.13 14.94 -26.92
N PHE A 65 16.60 16.12 -27.24
CA PHE A 65 16.79 17.32 -26.41
C PHE A 65 15.64 17.57 -25.41
N SER A 66 14.43 17.07 -25.70
CA SER A 66 13.27 17.33 -24.84
C SER A 66 13.14 16.37 -23.68
N GLY A 67 13.55 15.11 -23.84
CA GLY A 67 13.22 14.04 -22.89
C GLY A 67 11.71 13.80 -22.78
N LYS A 68 10.93 14.27 -23.76
CA LYS A 68 9.46 14.17 -23.81
C LYS A 68 9.03 13.29 -24.98
N PRO A 69 7.82 12.72 -24.94
CA PRO A 69 7.29 11.96 -26.05
C PRO A 69 7.25 12.78 -27.35
N VAL A 70 7.77 12.20 -28.43
CA VAL A 70 7.70 12.78 -29.77
C VAL A 70 7.01 11.80 -30.70
N VAL A 71 5.84 12.18 -31.21
CA VAL A 71 5.16 11.42 -32.24
C VAL A 71 5.74 11.79 -33.61
N SER A 72 6.41 10.83 -34.23
CA SER A 72 6.99 11.01 -35.55
C SER A 72 5.93 10.76 -36.62
N ILE A 73 5.68 11.76 -37.45
CA ILE A 73 4.81 11.63 -38.63
C ILE A 73 5.53 10.75 -39.65
N THR A 74 5.10 9.50 -39.73
CA THR A 74 5.59 8.53 -40.70
C THR A 74 4.63 8.44 -41.87
N CYS A 75 5.18 8.18 -43.06
CA CYS A 75 4.36 7.91 -44.23
C CYS A 75 3.50 6.66 -43.99
N SER A 76 2.27 6.68 -44.48
CA SER A 76 1.34 5.55 -44.45
C SER A 76 1.29 4.86 -45.81
N VAL A 77 0.66 3.69 -45.84
CA VAL A 77 0.37 2.98 -47.11
C VAL A 77 -0.48 3.86 -48.04
N ASN A 78 -1.40 4.66 -47.49
CA ASN A 78 -2.22 5.58 -48.29
C ASN A 78 -1.37 6.65 -48.98
N ASP A 79 -0.31 7.16 -48.32
CA ASP A 79 0.61 8.11 -48.95
C ASP A 79 1.29 7.49 -50.18
N ILE A 80 1.68 6.21 -50.08
CA ILE A 80 2.31 5.46 -51.18
C ILE A 80 1.30 5.26 -52.31
N LEU A 81 0.07 4.86 -51.99
CA LEU A 81 -0.99 4.66 -52.97
C LEU A 81 -1.34 5.95 -53.72
N ASP A 82 -1.45 7.08 -53.01
CA ASP A 82 -1.71 8.39 -53.63
C ASP A 82 -0.59 8.79 -54.59
N ALA A 83 0.68 8.57 -54.20
CA ALA A 83 1.83 8.84 -55.04
C ALA A 83 1.86 7.92 -56.27
N LEU A 84 1.58 6.62 -56.09
CA LEU A 84 1.50 5.66 -57.18
C LEU A 84 0.37 5.98 -58.15
N GLN A 85 -0.79 6.39 -57.67
CA GLN A 85 -1.93 6.75 -58.51
C GLN A 85 -1.56 7.88 -59.49
N LYS A 86 -0.81 8.89 -59.04
CA LYS A 86 -0.33 9.98 -59.90
C LYS A 86 0.61 9.49 -61.00
N VAL A 87 1.48 8.52 -60.68
CA VAL A 87 2.42 7.91 -61.64
C VAL A 87 1.67 7.05 -62.66
N VAL A 88 0.72 6.23 -62.20
CA VAL A 88 -0.06 5.32 -63.05
C VAL A 88 -0.95 6.08 -64.04
N ILE A 89 -1.57 7.20 -63.63
CA ILE A 89 -2.40 8.04 -64.51
C ILE A 89 -1.62 8.57 -65.73
N ILE A 90 -0.30 8.78 -65.58
CA ILE A 90 0.57 9.29 -66.64
C ILE A 90 0.99 8.17 -67.62
N GLY A 91 0.55 6.92 -67.38
CA GLY A 91 0.80 5.78 -68.27
C GLY A 91 2.18 5.15 -68.11
N ILE A 92 2.78 5.25 -66.92
CA ILE A 92 4.11 4.69 -66.65
C ILE A 92 4.02 3.18 -66.39
N GLU A 93 4.76 2.38 -67.15
CA GLU A 93 4.73 0.91 -67.10
C GLU A 93 5.66 0.30 -66.03
N LYS A 94 6.71 1.02 -65.59
CA LYS A 94 7.64 0.56 -64.55
C LYS A 94 7.94 1.66 -63.55
N VAL A 95 7.54 1.45 -62.29
CA VAL A 95 7.78 2.39 -61.18
C VAL A 95 8.46 1.67 -60.03
N ALA A 96 9.45 2.32 -59.41
CA ALA A 96 10.09 1.83 -58.20
C ALA A 96 9.73 2.70 -56.99
N VAL A 97 9.15 2.12 -55.94
CA VAL A 97 8.91 2.79 -54.66
C VAL A 97 10.12 2.54 -53.76
N ILE A 98 10.89 3.58 -53.47
CA ILE A 98 12.09 3.47 -52.64
C ILE A 98 11.86 4.20 -51.32
N GLY A 99 11.99 3.50 -50.21
CA GLY A 99 11.68 4.01 -48.86
C GLY A 99 12.54 3.39 -47.78
N SER A 100 12.52 3.94 -46.56
CA SER A 100 13.24 3.32 -45.44
C SER A 100 12.64 1.94 -45.10
N PRO A 101 13.40 1.04 -44.45
CA PRO A 101 12.87 -0.24 -43.96
C PRO A 101 11.64 -0.07 -43.06
N SER A 102 11.55 1.03 -42.30
CA SER A 102 10.38 1.35 -41.46
C SER A 102 9.09 1.61 -42.24
N LEU A 103 9.19 1.89 -43.55
CA LEU A 103 8.04 2.19 -44.42
C LEU A 103 7.66 0.98 -45.32
N ILE A 104 8.66 0.28 -45.85
CA ILE A 104 8.47 -0.77 -46.87
C ILE A 104 8.69 -2.19 -46.29
N GLY A 105 9.24 -2.31 -45.08
CA GLY A 105 9.74 -3.55 -44.51
C GLY A 105 11.17 -3.85 -44.96
N GLU A 106 11.81 -4.86 -44.36
CA GLU A 106 13.15 -5.32 -44.75
C GLU A 106 13.05 -6.25 -45.96
N GLY A 107 12.94 -5.69 -47.18
CA GLY A 107 12.79 -6.52 -48.36
C GLY A 107 12.63 -5.77 -49.68
N ILE A 108 12.59 -6.58 -50.74
CA ILE A 108 12.31 -6.17 -52.11
C ILE A 108 11.03 -6.89 -52.54
N TYR A 109 10.05 -6.14 -53.02
CA TYR A 109 8.73 -6.66 -53.36
C TYR A 109 8.29 -6.17 -54.72
N ASP A 110 7.78 -7.07 -55.55
CA ASP A 110 7.21 -6.74 -56.86
C ASP A 110 5.70 -6.92 -56.85
N TYR A 111 4.99 -5.90 -57.35
CA TYR A 111 3.55 -5.91 -57.52
C TYR A 111 3.19 -5.46 -58.93
N THR A 112 2.06 -5.93 -59.45
CA THR A 112 1.52 -5.51 -60.75
C THR A 112 0.15 -4.89 -60.56
N PHE A 113 -0.04 -3.67 -61.07
CA PHE A 113 -1.32 -2.98 -61.06
C PHE A 113 -1.65 -2.51 -62.49
N GLY A 114 -2.61 -3.16 -63.14
CA GLY A 114 -2.85 -2.98 -64.58
C GLY A 114 -1.61 -3.36 -65.40
N ASN A 115 -1.13 -2.43 -66.24
CA ASN A 115 0.10 -2.59 -67.03
C ASN A 115 1.35 -2.04 -66.32
N THR A 116 1.23 -1.60 -65.06
CA THR A 116 2.33 -1.02 -64.31
C THR A 116 2.96 -2.04 -63.35
N LEU A 117 4.25 -2.28 -63.50
CA LEU A 117 5.08 -3.01 -62.55
C LEU A 117 5.58 -2.05 -61.45
N ILE A 118 5.26 -2.36 -60.20
CA ILE A 118 5.63 -1.61 -59.01
C ILE A 118 6.68 -2.40 -58.24
N HIS A 119 7.91 -1.88 -58.20
CA HIS A 119 9.02 -2.47 -57.47
C HIS A 119 9.26 -1.71 -56.17
N MET A 120 8.96 -2.29 -55.03
CA MET A 120 9.21 -1.69 -53.72
C MET A 120 10.57 -2.16 -53.19
N HIS A 121 11.44 -1.22 -52.87
CA HIS A 121 12.80 -1.51 -52.40
C HIS A 121 13.13 -0.67 -51.16
N SER A 122 13.41 -1.34 -50.05
CA SER A 122 13.89 -0.65 -48.83
C SER A 122 15.35 -0.23 -48.97
N TYR A 123 15.74 0.94 -48.46
CA TYR A 123 17.13 1.41 -48.49
C TYR A 123 17.55 2.18 -47.24
N GLU A 124 18.85 2.14 -46.96
CA GLU A 124 19.53 3.05 -46.05
C GLU A 124 19.92 4.33 -46.81
N ALA A 125 19.79 5.51 -46.20
CA ALA A 125 19.96 6.80 -46.89
C ALA A 125 21.32 6.96 -47.64
N LYS A 126 22.37 6.28 -47.16
CA LYS A 126 23.71 6.23 -47.75
C LYS A 126 23.78 5.47 -49.10
N ASP A 127 22.85 4.56 -49.37
CA ASP A 127 22.88 3.65 -50.52
C ASP A 127 21.95 4.08 -51.66
N LEU A 128 21.25 5.21 -51.49
CA LEU A 128 20.21 5.69 -52.42
C LEU A 128 20.70 5.79 -53.88
N GLU A 129 21.87 6.39 -54.11
CA GLU A 129 22.41 6.56 -55.46
C GLU A 129 22.74 5.22 -56.13
N LEU A 130 23.27 4.26 -55.36
CA LEU A 130 23.60 2.93 -55.85
C LEU A 130 22.32 2.18 -56.26
N VAL A 131 21.29 2.22 -55.43
CA VAL A 131 19.98 1.60 -55.69
C VAL A 131 19.34 2.18 -56.96
N ILE A 132 19.34 3.50 -57.12
CA ILE A 132 18.79 4.16 -58.33
C ILE A 132 19.55 3.73 -59.59
N SER A 133 20.89 3.68 -59.52
CA SER A 133 21.72 3.30 -60.67
C SER A 133 21.43 1.85 -61.12
N GLN A 134 21.18 0.94 -60.18
CA GLN A 134 20.85 -0.46 -60.46
C GLN A 134 19.45 -0.59 -61.05
N LEU A 135 18.46 0.07 -60.46
CA LEU A 135 17.08 0.05 -60.95
C LEU A 135 16.93 0.70 -62.32
N LYS A 136 17.70 1.76 -62.62
CA LYS A 136 17.75 2.34 -63.97
C LYS A 136 18.25 1.32 -65.01
N LYS A 137 19.30 0.55 -64.69
CA LYS A 137 19.80 -0.52 -65.58
C LYS A 137 18.76 -1.62 -65.82
N GLN A 138 17.84 -1.82 -64.88
CA GLN A 138 16.71 -2.76 -64.99
C GLN A 138 15.49 -2.17 -65.72
N GLY A 139 15.58 -0.91 -66.17
CA GLY A 139 14.56 -0.23 -66.96
C GLY A 139 13.51 0.52 -66.13
N PHE A 140 13.72 0.75 -64.83
CA PHE A 140 12.88 1.64 -64.05
C PHE A 140 13.21 3.10 -64.37
N THR A 141 12.25 3.82 -64.95
CA THR A 141 12.39 5.23 -65.34
C THR A 141 11.61 6.17 -64.43
N SER A 142 10.77 5.63 -63.53
CA SER A 142 10.01 6.40 -62.55
C SER A 142 10.20 5.88 -61.13
N PHE A 143 10.33 6.80 -60.17
CA PHE A 143 10.60 6.50 -58.77
C PHE A 143 9.65 7.24 -57.83
N VAL A 144 9.19 6.58 -56.77
CA VAL A 144 8.42 7.18 -55.68
C VAL A 144 9.28 7.16 -54.42
N SER A 145 9.61 8.32 -53.84
CA SER A 145 10.43 8.39 -52.62
C SER A 145 10.22 9.68 -51.83
N ALA A 146 10.38 9.60 -50.50
CA ALA A 146 10.22 10.72 -49.58
C ALA A 146 11.47 11.61 -49.47
N SER A 147 12.64 11.11 -49.83
CA SER A 147 13.94 11.78 -49.62
C SER A 147 14.79 11.69 -50.88
N PHE A 148 14.26 12.19 -52.00
CA PHE A 148 14.92 12.15 -53.30
C PHE A 148 15.37 13.56 -53.70
N ASP A 149 16.67 13.74 -53.96
CA ASP A 149 17.23 15.02 -54.43
C ASP A 149 16.96 15.18 -55.95
N LEU A 150 16.44 16.34 -56.36
CA LEU A 150 16.20 16.68 -57.76
C LEU A 150 17.50 16.60 -58.60
N LYS A 151 18.66 16.90 -58.00
CA LYS A 151 19.96 16.77 -58.68
C LYS A 151 20.27 15.33 -59.08
N LEU A 152 19.84 14.38 -58.25
CA LEU A 152 20.01 12.95 -58.51
C LEU A 152 19.04 12.48 -59.59
N ALA A 153 17.83 13.05 -59.63
CA ALA A 153 16.83 12.78 -60.65
C ALA A 153 17.32 13.22 -62.04
N ASP A 154 17.89 14.43 -62.11
CA ASP A 154 18.45 15.00 -63.33
C ASP A 154 19.68 14.22 -63.80
N LYS A 155 20.60 13.88 -62.88
CA LYS A 155 21.83 13.10 -63.19
C LYS A 155 21.52 11.75 -63.84
N TYR A 156 20.47 11.08 -63.40
CA TYR A 156 20.07 9.77 -63.92
C TYR A 156 18.88 9.86 -64.89
N GLU A 157 18.43 11.04 -65.30
CA GLU A 157 17.28 11.22 -66.22
C GLU A 157 16.04 10.40 -65.82
N VAL A 158 15.72 10.39 -64.52
CA VAL A 158 14.58 9.62 -63.97
C VAL A 158 13.46 10.55 -63.52
N LYS A 159 12.21 10.12 -63.70
CA LYS A 159 11.04 10.86 -63.19
C LYS A 159 10.78 10.50 -61.74
N VAL A 160 10.75 11.50 -60.87
CA VAL A 160 10.55 11.26 -59.43
C VAL A 160 9.20 11.83 -59.01
N GLN A 161 8.34 10.95 -58.52
CA GLN A 161 7.16 11.33 -57.79
C GLN A 161 7.53 11.41 -56.30
N LYS A 162 7.45 12.62 -55.74
CA LYS A 162 7.68 12.83 -54.32
C LYS A 162 6.61 12.10 -53.51
N LEU A 163 7.05 11.34 -52.51
CA LEU A 163 6.18 10.73 -51.51
C LEU A 163 5.91 11.75 -50.41
N ASP A 164 4.79 12.45 -50.55
CA ASP A 164 4.34 13.43 -49.58
C ASP A 164 3.35 12.83 -48.58
N ILE A 165 3.32 13.44 -47.39
CA ILE A 165 2.39 13.07 -46.33
C ILE A 165 1.02 13.61 -46.70
N ASN A 166 -0.01 12.79 -46.59
CA ASN A 166 -1.40 13.21 -46.70
C ASN A 166 -2.05 13.41 -45.32
N THR A 167 -3.31 13.84 -45.35
CA THR A 167 -4.15 14.06 -44.17
C THR A 167 -4.24 12.83 -43.26
N SER A 168 -4.27 11.61 -43.82
CA SER A 168 -4.45 10.38 -43.02
C SER A 168 -3.24 10.11 -42.10
N SER A 169 -2.04 10.35 -42.58
CA SER A 169 -0.79 10.19 -41.81
C SER A 169 -0.68 11.23 -40.70
N ILE A 170 -1.14 12.47 -40.92
CA ILE A 170 -1.17 13.49 -39.87
C ILE A 170 -2.27 13.20 -38.85
N LYS A 171 -3.47 12.81 -39.28
CA LYS A 171 -4.56 12.40 -38.37
C LYS A 171 -4.10 11.26 -37.45
N ARG A 172 -3.42 10.25 -38.00
CA ARG A 172 -2.82 9.18 -37.20
C ARG A 172 -1.83 9.70 -36.14
N ALA A 173 -0.93 10.61 -36.51
CA ALA A 173 0.03 11.19 -35.57
C ALA A 173 -0.67 12.04 -34.48
N ILE A 174 -1.74 12.76 -34.83
CA ILE A 174 -2.57 13.50 -33.87
C ILE A 174 -3.25 12.53 -32.91
N ASP A 175 -3.88 11.47 -33.41
CA ASP A 175 -4.56 10.48 -32.58
C ASP A 175 -3.60 9.80 -31.60
N GLU A 176 -2.38 9.49 -32.05
CA GLU A 176 -1.32 8.93 -31.20
C GLU A 176 -0.88 9.93 -30.13
N ALA A 177 -0.66 11.19 -30.49
CA ALA A 177 -0.29 12.24 -29.53
C ALA A 177 -1.39 12.50 -28.50
N LEU A 178 -2.67 12.49 -28.92
CA LEU A 178 -3.81 12.62 -28.03
C LEU A 178 -3.89 11.47 -27.04
N LYS A 179 -3.64 10.22 -27.48
CA LYS A 179 -3.59 9.06 -26.59
C LYS A 179 -2.49 9.18 -25.54
N ILE A 180 -1.30 9.65 -25.94
CA ILE A 180 -0.19 9.87 -25.01
C ILE A 180 -0.57 10.93 -23.97
N VAL A 181 -1.11 12.07 -24.40
CA VAL A 181 -1.56 13.14 -23.48
C VAL A 181 -2.64 12.63 -22.52
N GLN A 182 -3.62 11.87 -23.01
CA GLN A 182 -4.66 11.28 -22.16
C GLN A 182 -4.07 10.30 -21.14
N ALA A 183 -3.08 9.50 -21.53
CA ALA A 183 -2.40 8.59 -20.61
C ALA A 183 -1.66 9.37 -19.51
N GLN A 184 -0.94 10.43 -19.87
CA GLN A 184 -0.23 11.30 -18.92
C GLN A 184 -1.18 12.03 -17.96
N ASP A 185 -2.28 12.60 -18.46
CA ASP A 185 -3.30 13.25 -17.63
C ASP A 185 -3.90 12.27 -16.61
N ASN A 186 -4.18 11.02 -17.03
CA ASN A 186 -4.71 9.98 -16.15
C ASN A 186 -3.69 9.53 -15.09
N GLU A 187 -2.41 9.41 -15.48
CA GLU A 187 -1.33 9.07 -14.55
C GLU A 187 -1.15 10.15 -13.49
N TYR A 188 -1.15 11.42 -13.90
CA TYR A 188 -1.08 12.56 -12.98
C TYR A 188 -2.25 12.59 -11.98
N LEU A 189 -3.49 12.35 -12.46
CA LEU A 189 -4.65 12.29 -11.56
C LEU A 189 -4.54 11.14 -10.56
N ARG A 190 -4.11 9.95 -11.02
CA ARG A 190 -3.89 8.80 -10.13
C ARG A 190 -2.82 9.05 -9.09
N GLU A 191 -1.72 9.69 -9.49
CA GLU A 191 -0.63 10.03 -8.58
C GLU A 191 -1.12 11.01 -7.50
N LYS A 192 -1.89 12.04 -7.90
CA LYS A 192 -2.50 12.97 -6.96
C LYS A 192 -3.47 12.28 -5.99
N GLU A 193 -4.40 11.48 -6.51
CA GLU A 193 -5.37 10.73 -5.69
C GLU A 193 -4.65 9.77 -4.73
N TRP A 194 -3.57 9.13 -5.19
CA TRP A 194 -2.75 8.26 -4.37
C TRP A 194 -2.04 9.03 -3.25
N LYS A 195 -1.45 10.20 -3.54
CA LYS A 195 -0.81 11.07 -2.54
C LYS A 195 -1.82 11.48 -1.47
N ASP A 196 -2.99 11.98 -1.88
CA ASP A 196 -4.07 12.37 -0.97
C ASP A 196 -4.56 11.20 -0.11
N ALA A 197 -4.72 10.01 -0.71
CA ALA A 197 -5.15 8.80 -0.01
C ALA A 197 -4.12 8.32 1.02
N VAL A 198 -2.83 8.30 0.66
CA VAL A 198 -1.75 7.90 1.58
C VAL A 198 -1.67 8.88 2.75
N GLN A 199 -1.78 10.18 2.50
CA GLN A 199 -1.72 11.20 3.55
C GLN A 199 -2.92 11.09 4.52
N LEU A 200 -4.12 10.84 4.01
CA LEU A 200 -5.29 10.58 4.85
C LEU A 200 -5.11 9.33 5.72
N GLN A 201 -4.58 8.24 5.15
CA GLN A 201 -4.37 7.00 5.89
C GLN A 201 -3.24 7.14 6.93
N ALA A 202 -2.17 7.88 6.62
CA ALA A 202 -1.13 8.20 7.58
C ALA A 202 -1.70 9.00 8.76
N SER A 203 -2.53 10.01 8.51
CA SER A 203 -3.18 10.79 9.58
C SER A 203 -4.04 9.92 10.50
N LYS A 204 -4.85 9.02 9.93
CA LYS A 204 -5.69 8.09 10.72
C LYS A 204 -4.85 7.09 11.52
N LEU A 205 -3.73 6.64 10.97
CA LEU A 205 -2.78 5.78 11.66
C LEU A 205 -2.19 6.50 12.88
N TYR A 206 -1.76 7.76 12.75
CA TYR A 206 -1.24 8.55 13.87
C TYR A 206 -2.28 8.76 14.97
N GLU A 207 -3.52 9.08 14.62
CA GLU A 207 -4.61 9.20 15.59
C GLU A 207 -4.83 7.89 16.36
N SER A 208 -4.83 6.76 15.65
CA SER A 208 -4.99 5.44 16.27
C SER A 208 -3.80 5.06 17.16
N ILE A 209 -2.57 5.46 16.77
CA ILE A 209 -1.34 5.26 17.55
C ILE A 209 -1.41 6.03 18.86
N GLU A 210 -1.79 7.31 18.84
CA GLU A 210 -1.91 8.14 20.04
C GLU A 210 -2.99 7.61 21.00
N GLN A 211 -4.15 7.22 20.46
CA GLN A 211 -5.20 6.57 21.27
C GLN A 211 -4.73 5.25 21.89
N SER A 212 -4.01 4.44 21.13
CA SER A 212 -3.44 3.18 21.63
C SER A 212 -2.38 3.41 22.70
N ALA A 213 -1.54 4.45 22.55
CA ALA A 213 -0.52 4.81 23.52
C ALA A 213 -1.16 5.21 24.86
N SER A 214 -2.16 6.11 24.82
CA SER A 214 -2.94 6.50 26.01
C SER A 214 -3.58 5.30 26.70
N THR A 215 -4.19 4.39 25.93
CA THR A 215 -4.84 3.19 26.49
C THR A 215 -3.82 2.25 27.16
N ILE A 216 -2.60 2.13 26.63
CA ILE A 216 -1.54 1.32 27.22
C ILE A 216 -0.98 1.95 28.49
N GLU A 217 -0.85 3.27 28.56
CA GLU A 217 -0.48 3.97 29.79
C GLU A 217 -1.52 3.74 30.89
N GLU A 218 -2.81 3.86 30.57
CA GLU A 218 -3.91 3.54 31.49
C GLU A 218 -3.87 2.08 31.97
N LEU A 219 -3.68 1.12 31.05
CA LEU A 219 -3.58 -0.29 31.39
C LEU A 219 -2.35 -0.62 32.25
N ALA A 220 -1.23 0.07 32.04
CA ALA A 220 -0.03 -0.08 32.88
C ALA A 220 -0.32 0.41 34.30
N SER A 221 -0.91 1.60 34.44
CA SER A 221 -1.33 2.16 35.73
C SER A 221 -2.31 1.24 36.48
N SER A 222 -3.34 0.74 35.80
CA SER A 222 -4.30 -0.20 36.41
C SER A 222 -3.66 -1.54 36.81
N SER A 223 -2.64 -2.00 36.09
CA SER A 223 -1.90 -3.22 36.46
C SER A 223 -1.06 -2.99 37.73
N GLU A 224 -0.44 -1.83 37.87
CA GLU A 224 0.30 -1.45 39.08
C GLU A 224 -0.63 -1.33 40.30
N GLU A 225 -1.80 -0.70 40.12
CA GLU A 225 -2.82 -0.61 41.17
C GLU A 225 -3.33 -1.99 41.60
N LEU A 226 -3.63 -2.87 40.64
CA LEU A 226 -4.08 -4.24 40.93
C LEU A 226 -3.02 -5.06 41.68
N ALA A 227 -1.74 -4.90 41.33
CA ALA A 227 -0.64 -5.53 42.05
C ALA A 227 -0.55 -5.03 43.50
N ALA A 228 -0.69 -3.71 43.71
CA ALA A 228 -0.68 -3.11 45.04
C ALA A 228 -1.86 -3.61 45.90
N THR A 229 -3.07 -3.62 45.35
CA THR A 229 -4.27 -4.13 46.05
C THR A 229 -4.16 -5.64 46.34
N SER A 230 -3.60 -6.43 45.42
CA SER A 230 -3.38 -7.86 45.64
C SER A 230 -2.39 -8.10 46.79
N GLN A 231 -1.31 -7.30 46.86
CA GLN A 231 -0.34 -7.35 47.94
C GLN A 231 -0.93 -6.94 49.30
N GLU A 232 -1.78 -5.90 49.33
CA GLU A 232 -2.49 -5.49 50.54
C GLU A 232 -3.45 -6.60 51.01
N THR A 233 -4.19 -7.20 50.08
CA THR A 233 -5.11 -8.31 50.38
C THR A 233 -4.36 -9.52 50.92
N ALA A 234 -3.18 -9.86 50.37
CA ALA A 234 -2.32 -10.93 50.89
C ALA A 234 -1.89 -10.68 52.35
N ASN A 235 -1.58 -9.43 52.70
CA ASN A 235 -1.22 -9.05 54.07
C ASN A 235 -2.42 -9.20 55.02
N VAL A 236 -3.62 -8.83 54.57
CA VAL A 236 -4.86 -9.02 55.35
C VAL A 236 -5.14 -10.51 55.57
N VAL A 237 -5.03 -11.32 54.53
CA VAL A 237 -5.21 -12.79 54.60
C VAL A 237 -4.25 -13.41 55.61
N THR A 238 -2.98 -13.02 55.60
CA THR A 238 -1.99 -13.49 56.57
C THR A 238 -2.40 -13.17 58.02
N LYS A 239 -2.83 -11.93 58.29
CA LYS A 239 -3.30 -11.53 59.63
C LYS A 239 -4.54 -12.32 60.06
N VAL A 240 -5.50 -12.50 59.16
CA VAL A 240 -6.72 -13.27 59.44
C VAL A 240 -6.37 -14.72 59.76
N PHE A 241 -5.41 -15.31 59.05
CA PHE A 241 -4.95 -16.67 59.33
C PHE A 241 -4.33 -16.80 60.73
N GLU A 242 -3.53 -15.82 61.16
CA GLU A 242 -2.98 -15.76 62.52
C GLU A 242 -4.09 -15.64 63.58
N GLU A 243 -5.08 -14.78 63.37
CA GLU A 243 -6.22 -14.61 64.29
C GLU A 243 -7.06 -15.89 64.43
N VAL A 244 -7.26 -16.62 63.33
CA VAL A 244 -7.98 -17.91 63.33
C VAL A 244 -7.21 -18.96 64.13
N ASN A 245 -5.89 -19.03 64.00
CA ASN A 245 -5.05 -19.93 64.79
C ASN A 245 -5.10 -19.58 66.28
N ASN A 246 -4.98 -18.30 66.63
CA ASN A 246 -5.07 -17.85 68.02
C ASN A 246 -6.44 -18.19 68.64
N THR A 247 -7.53 -17.99 67.87
CA THR A 247 -8.89 -18.33 68.33
C THR A 247 -9.07 -19.84 68.51
N SER A 248 -8.46 -20.65 67.64
CA SER A 248 -8.47 -22.11 67.75
C SER A 248 -7.73 -22.59 69.02
N GLU A 249 -6.62 -21.95 69.39
CA GLU A 249 -5.90 -22.23 70.63
C GLU A 249 -6.76 -21.91 71.87
N ILE A 250 -7.42 -20.75 71.87
CA ILE A 250 -8.34 -20.35 72.96
C ILE A 250 -9.49 -21.36 73.11
N LEU A 251 -10.07 -21.83 72.00
CA LEU A 251 -11.13 -22.84 72.05
C LEU A 251 -10.66 -24.18 72.63
N ASN A 252 -9.42 -24.60 72.32
CA ASN A 252 -8.83 -25.78 72.92
C ASN A 252 -8.71 -25.63 74.46
N ILE A 253 -8.32 -24.44 74.94
CA ILE A 253 -8.30 -24.13 76.38
C ILE A 253 -9.72 -24.23 76.97
N ILE A 254 -10.73 -23.66 76.31
CA ILE A 254 -12.13 -23.71 76.77
C ILE A 254 -12.63 -25.16 76.84
N GLN A 255 -12.33 -26.00 75.84
CA GLN A 255 -12.66 -27.43 75.86
C GLN A 255 -11.98 -28.15 77.05
N GLN A 256 -10.71 -27.86 77.30
CA GLN A 256 -9.99 -28.43 78.44
C GLN A 256 -10.59 -27.99 79.78
N VAL A 257 -10.96 -26.71 79.92
CA VAL A 257 -11.64 -26.18 81.11
C VAL A 257 -13.01 -26.85 81.29
N ALA A 258 -13.83 -26.91 80.25
CA ALA A 258 -15.13 -27.56 80.28
C ALA A 258 -15.00 -29.04 80.69
N LYS A 259 -14.02 -29.77 80.15
CA LYS A 259 -13.73 -31.17 80.52
C LYS A 259 -13.32 -31.30 81.99
N LYS A 260 -12.45 -30.43 82.50
CA LYS A 260 -12.05 -30.41 83.92
C LYS A 260 -13.23 -30.06 84.83
N THR A 261 -14.04 -29.08 84.46
CA THR A 261 -15.25 -28.68 85.21
C THR A 261 -16.27 -29.82 85.27
N ASN A 262 -16.45 -30.57 84.19
CA ASN A 262 -17.31 -31.76 84.19
C ASN A 262 -16.79 -32.85 85.15
N ILE A 263 -15.47 -33.06 85.24
CA ILE A 263 -14.86 -33.99 86.19
C ILE A 263 -15.02 -33.48 87.64
N LEU A 264 -14.83 -32.18 87.88
CA LEU A 264 -15.06 -31.57 89.19
C LEU A 264 -16.52 -31.70 89.63
N GLY A 265 -17.47 -31.42 88.74
CA GLY A 265 -18.90 -31.61 89.00
C GLY A 265 -19.27 -33.07 89.25
N LEU A 266 -18.62 -34.01 88.56
CA LEU A 266 -18.77 -35.45 88.82
C LEU A 266 -18.30 -35.81 90.23
N ASN A 267 -17.10 -35.35 90.63
CA ASN A 267 -16.56 -35.60 91.95
C ASN A 267 -17.46 -35.00 93.05
N ALA A 268 -17.97 -33.78 92.84
CA ALA A 268 -18.92 -33.14 93.75
C ALA A 268 -20.25 -33.91 93.86
N ALA A 269 -20.77 -34.44 92.75
CA ALA A 269 -21.99 -35.24 92.75
C ALA A 269 -21.81 -36.56 93.52
N ILE A 270 -20.64 -37.20 93.41
CA ILE A 270 -20.29 -38.40 94.18
C ILE A 270 -20.25 -38.09 95.67
N GLU A 271 -19.57 -37.01 96.08
CA GLU A 271 -19.46 -36.65 97.50
C GLU A 271 -20.80 -36.20 98.09
N ALA A 272 -21.62 -35.49 97.31
CA ALA A 272 -22.99 -35.15 97.68
C ALA A 272 -23.87 -36.40 97.89
N SER A 273 -23.71 -37.44 97.06
CA SER A 273 -24.38 -38.72 97.27
C SER A 273 -23.88 -39.44 98.53
N ARG A 274 -22.60 -39.28 98.87
CA ARG A 274 -21.96 -39.89 100.04
C ARG A 274 -22.43 -39.26 101.37
N ALA A 275 -22.72 -37.96 101.35
CA ALA A 275 -23.28 -37.23 102.49
C ALA A 275 -24.77 -37.52 102.78
N GLY A 276 -25.43 -38.32 101.94
CA GLY A 276 -26.83 -38.74 102.14
C GLY A 276 -27.81 -37.57 102.11
N GLU A 277 -28.72 -37.51 103.10
CA GLU A 277 -29.75 -36.46 103.20
C GLU A 277 -29.15 -35.04 103.26
N PHE A 278 -28.00 -34.85 103.92
CA PHE A 278 -27.31 -33.56 104.03
C PHE A 278 -26.70 -33.07 102.70
N GLY A 279 -26.53 -33.97 101.72
CA GLY A 279 -25.93 -33.67 100.42
C GLY A 279 -26.92 -33.37 99.30
N ARG A 280 -28.25 -33.46 99.53
CA ARG A 280 -29.27 -33.30 98.46
C ARG A 280 -29.15 -31.97 97.71
N GLY A 281 -28.98 -30.85 98.42
CA GLY A 281 -28.80 -29.53 97.80
C GLY A 281 -27.53 -29.44 96.95
N PHE A 282 -26.41 -29.98 97.45
CA PHE A 282 -25.14 -30.04 96.72
C PHE A 282 -25.21 -30.93 95.47
N SER A 283 -25.99 -32.02 95.52
CA SER A 283 -26.17 -32.93 94.39
C SER A 283 -26.85 -32.24 93.19
N VAL A 284 -27.85 -31.39 93.46
CA VAL A 284 -28.53 -30.59 92.43
C VAL A 284 -27.56 -29.61 91.78
N VAL A 285 -26.77 -28.88 92.59
CA VAL A 285 -25.76 -27.94 92.08
C VAL A 285 -24.70 -28.67 91.25
N ALA A 286 -24.20 -29.81 91.72
CA ALA A 286 -23.21 -30.61 91.00
C ALA A 286 -23.72 -31.12 89.64
N SER A 287 -24.99 -31.51 89.56
CA SER A 287 -25.64 -31.89 88.30
C SER A 287 -25.73 -30.72 87.32
N GLU A 288 -26.11 -29.53 87.80
CA GLU A 288 -26.20 -28.34 86.94
C GLU A 288 -24.81 -27.92 86.43
N VAL A 289 -23.78 -27.96 87.28
CA VAL A 289 -22.39 -27.70 86.87
C VAL A 289 -21.92 -28.66 85.78
N ARG A 290 -22.25 -29.96 85.89
CA ARG A 290 -21.93 -30.95 84.83
C ARG A 290 -22.65 -30.65 83.53
N LYS A 291 -23.93 -30.28 83.59
CA LYS A 291 -24.73 -29.93 82.42
C LYS A 291 -24.13 -28.72 81.70
N LEU A 292 -23.84 -27.64 82.43
CA LEU A 292 -23.19 -26.43 81.89
C LEU A 292 -21.81 -26.73 81.29
N ALA A 293 -21.02 -27.60 81.93
CA ALA A 293 -19.73 -28.01 81.41
C ALA A 293 -19.86 -28.79 80.08
N LYS A 294 -20.85 -29.69 79.96
CA LYS A 294 -21.10 -30.43 78.72
C LYS A 294 -21.61 -29.53 77.60
N GLU A 295 -22.51 -28.60 77.92
CA GLU A 295 -23.01 -27.58 76.97
C GLU A 295 -21.89 -26.66 76.49
N SER A 296 -20.98 -26.24 77.39
CA SER A 296 -19.79 -25.46 77.05
C SER A 296 -18.86 -26.21 76.10
N ASN A 297 -18.58 -27.50 76.37
CA ASN A 297 -17.74 -28.32 75.48
C ASN A 297 -18.35 -28.48 74.09
N THR A 298 -19.66 -28.79 74.03
CA THR A 298 -20.40 -28.93 72.77
C THR A 298 -20.39 -27.62 71.98
N SER A 299 -20.53 -26.49 72.66
CA SER A 299 -20.48 -25.17 72.01
C SER A 299 -19.09 -24.87 71.45
N ALA A 300 -18.03 -25.17 72.22
CA ALA A 300 -16.66 -25.00 71.76
C ALA A 300 -16.31 -25.90 70.56
N GLU A 301 -16.81 -27.14 70.53
CA GLU A 301 -16.70 -28.03 69.34
C GLU A 301 -17.35 -27.43 68.10
N ARG A 302 -18.58 -26.88 68.22
CA ARG A 302 -19.26 -26.23 67.09
C ARG A 302 -18.51 -25.00 66.57
N ILE A 303 -17.95 -24.18 67.47
CA ILE A 303 -17.14 -23.01 67.05
C ILE A 303 -15.86 -23.49 66.35
N ASN A 304 -15.22 -24.55 66.84
CA ASN A 304 -14.02 -25.11 66.22
C ASN A 304 -14.28 -25.60 64.79
N ASP A 305 -15.43 -26.24 64.53
CA ASP A 305 -15.80 -26.64 63.17
C ASP A 305 -16.08 -25.42 62.27
N MET A 306 -16.70 -24.35 62.80
CA MET A 306 -16.86 -23.09 62.06
C MET A 306 -15.50 -22.47 61.70
N LEU A 307 -14.51 -22.50 62.60
CA LEU A 307 -13.16 -21.99 62.32
C LEU A 307 -12.45 -22.79 61.22
N LYS A 308 -12.61 -24.11 61.16
CA LYS A 308 -12.05 -24.92 60.05
C LYS A 308 -12.62 -24.51 58.70
N HIS A 309 -13.93 -24.26 58.63
CA HIS A 309 -14.57 -23.76 57.41
C HIS A 309 -14.02 -22.37 57.03
N PHE A 310 -13.83 -21.51 58.04
CA PHE A 310 -13.27 -20.19 57.84
C PHE A 310 -11.83 -20.25 57.32
N GLN A 311 -10.99 -21.11 57.91
CA GLN A 311 -9.62 -21.38 57.44
C GLN A 311 -9.59 -21.85 55.98
N SER A 312 -10.47 -22.79 55.61
CA SER A 312 -10.58 -23.25 54.21
C SER A 312 -10.95 -22.11 53.25
N SER A 313 -11.77 -21.16 53.73
CA SER A 313 -12.20 -20.00 52.93
C SER A 313 -11.06 -19.00 52.75
N VAL A 314 -10.25 -18.80 53.80
CA VAL A 314 -9.04 -17.96 53.77
C VAL A 314 -7.98 -18.56 52.82
N GLU A 315 -7.78 -19.87 52.84
CA GLU A 315 -6.87 -20.56 51.90
C GLU A 315 -7.31 -20.37 50.44
N ALA A 316 -8.62 -20.48 50.15
CA ALA A 316 -9.14 -20.22 48.82
C ALA A 316 -8.91 -18.77 48.37
N VAL A 317 -9.09 -17.79 49.26
CA VAL A 317 -8.78 -16.37 48.97
C VAL A 317 -7.28 -16.19 48.71
N SER A 318 -6.41 -16.83 49.49
CA SER A 318 -4.96 -16.79 49.27
C SER A 318 -4.57 -17.31 47.89
N SER A 319 -5.15 -18.44 47.47
CA SER A 319 -4.90 -19.02 46.14
C SER A 319 -5.36 -18.10 45.01
N ASN A 320 -6.52 -17.45 45.16
CA ASN A 320 -7.01 -16.47 44.18
C ASN A 320 -6.08 -15.25 44.07
N ILE A 321 -5.49 -14.78 45.18
CA ILE A 321 -4.55 -13.66 45.17
C ILE A 321 -3.25 -14.05 44.44
N GLU A 322 -2.73 -15.25 44.68
CA GLU A 322 -1.56 -15.76 43.96
C GLU A 322 -1.81 -15.82 42.45
N GLN A 323 -2.98 -16.32 42.05
CA GLN A 323 -3.38 -16.34 40.64
C GLN A 323 -3.52 -14.92 40.06
N SER A 324 -4.12 -13.98 40.79
CA SER A 324 -4.23 -12.58 40.38
C SER A 324 -2.87 -11.93 40.16
N ASN A 325 -1.88 -12.22 41.02
CA ASN A 325 -0.52 -11.73 40.86
C ASN A 325 0.15 -12.25 39.58
N ILE A 326 -0.02 -13.55 39.27
CA ILE A 326 0.51 -14.14 38.03
C ILE A 326 -0.11 -13.45 36.81
N ILE A 327 -1.43 -13.29 36.78
CA ILE A 327 -2.15 -12.63 35.68
C ILE A 327 -1.67 -11.18 35.51
N THR A 328 -1.50 -10.46 36.61
CA THR A 328 -1.05 -9.06 36.59
C THR A 328 0.36 -8.92 36.03
N GLN A 329 1.27 -9.85 36.35
CA GLN A 329 2.62 -9.87 35.78
C GLN A 329 2.62 -10.18 34.28
N GLU A 330 1.79 -11.13 33.84
CA GLU A 330 1.63 -11.44 32.41
C GLU A 330 1.06 -10.24 31.66
N GLN A 331 0.09 -9.54 32.24
CA GLN A 331 -0.52 -8.33 31.69
C GLN A 331 0.51 -7.19 31.57
N ALA A 332 1.35 -6.97 32.58
CA ALA A 332 2.42 -5.97 32.51
C ALA A 332 3.39 -6.26 31.35
N LYS A 333 3.77 -7.52 31.15
CA LYS A 333 4.62 -7.94 30.03
C LYS A 333 3.93 -7.74 28.68
N ALA A 334 2.62 -8.03 28.59
CA ALA A 334 1.83 -7.79 27.39
C ALA A 334 1.78 -6.29 27.05
N ASN A 335 1.55 -5.43 28.04
CA ASN A 335 1.52 -3.98 27.87
C ASN A 335 2.86 -3.44 27.34
N GLN A 336 3.99 -3.93 27.85
CA GLN A 336 5.33 -3.57 27.34
C GLN A 336 5.51 -3.97 25.87
N ASN A 337 5.07 -5.17 25.48
CA ASN A 337 5.14 -5.60 24.08
C ASN A 337 4.27 -4.75 23.16
N ILE A 338 3.09 -4.33 23.62
CA ILE A 338 2.22 -3.44 22.84
C ILE A 338 2.86 -2.06 22.71
N ALA A 339 3.47 -1.52 23.76
CA ALA A 339 4.20 -0.25 23.69
C ALA A 339 5.33 -0.29 22.62
N LEU A 340 6.10 -1.37 22.57
CA LEU A 340 7.12 -1.57 21.51
C LEU A 340 6.50 -1.67 20.10
N MET A 341 5.31 -2.25 19.98
CA MET A 341 4.61 -2.34 18.70
C MET A 341 4.11 -0.97 18.24
N ILE A 342 3.61 -0.15 19.17
CA ILE A 342 3.17 1.24 18.90
C ILE A 342 4.34 2.06 18.37
N ASP A 343 5.54 1.93 18.94
CA ASP A 343 6.74 2.62 18.46
C ASP A 343 7.09 2.22 17.01
N LYS A 344 7.07 0.92 16.71
CA LYS A 344 7.24 0.43 15.33
C LYS A 344 6.18 0.93 14.36
N LEU A 345 4.92 1.05 14.80
CA LEU A 345 3.85 1.60 13.97
C LEU A 345 4.09 3.09 13.68
N ARG A 346 4.71 3.82 14.61
CA ARG A 346 5.12 5.21 14.41
C ARG A 346 6.16 5.33 13.30
N ASP A 347 7.14 4.43 13.28
CA ASP A 347 8.15 4.34 12.22
C ASP A 347 7.51 4.04 10.85
N VAL A 348 6.54 3.13 10.80
CA VAL A 348 5.77 2.84 9.57
C VAL A 348 5.00 4.08 9.11
N GLY A 349 4.37 4.82 10.04
CA GLY A 349 3.69 6.07 9.75
C GLY A 349 4.64 7.12 9.14
N TYR A 350 5.84 7.28 9.69
CA TYR A 350 6.87 8.15 9.13
C TYR A 350 7.32 7.69 7.75
N GLY A 351 7.53 6.39 7.57
CA GLY A 351 7.88 5.79 6.27
C GLY A 351 6.85 6.12 5.19
N LEU A 352 5.56 5.99 5.50
CA LEU A 352 4.46 6.32 4.58
C LEU A 352 4.49 7.80 4.15
N LEU A 353 4.71 8.72 5.10
CA LEU A 353 4.81 10.15 4.78
C LEU A 353 6.00 10.45 3.88
N THR A 354 7.17 9.85 4.15
CA THR A 354 8.35 10.07 3.30
C THR A 354 8.21 9.51 1.88
N LEU A 355 7.36 8.50 1.67
CA LEU A 355 7.06 7.97 0.34
C LEU A 355 6.21 8.94 -0.49
N VAL A 356 5.36 9.73 0.17
CA VAL A 356 4.56 10.79 -0.48
C VAL A 356 5.46 11.95 -0.92
N ASP A 357 6.50 12.27 -0.15
CA ASP A 357 7.40 13.40 -0.43
C ASP A 357 8.49 13.09 -1.48
N LYS A 358 8.78 11.80 -1.74
CA LYS A 358 9.87 11.37 -2.64
C LYS A 358 9.44 11.07 -4.08
N ASN A 359 8.16 10.84 -4.31
CA ASN A 359 7.55 10.75 -5.64
C ASN A 359 6.84 12.07 -5.93
#